data_AF-A0A250KT26-F1
#
_entry.id   AF-A0A250KT26-F1
#
_cell.length_a   1.000
_cell.length_b   1.000
_cell.length_c   1.000
_cell.angle_alpha   90.00
_cell.angle_beta   90.00
_cell.angle_gamma   90.00
#
_symmetry.space_group_name_H-M   'P 1'
#
loop_
_entity.id
_entity.type
_entity.pdbx_description
1 polymer ?
#
loop_
_entity_poly.entity_id
_entity_poly.type
_entity_poly.pdbx_seq_one_letter_code
_entity_poly.pdbx_strand_id
1 'polypeptide(L)'
;MPKEQINAMGTLNNRWGVCGFNSSLYALYEHNPRKRADLTSAAKVDTRVAAEIKTFLKMLQAEGNAKLLSDIEAFTRSFGGKWAGFTIAGYIQKIDAEAAKEGGKFKAKMRPDLSLALPPHAVVAYLQKVAGFPGAKVVTDPVGGNLLTSSTANEQIIGIRDPKMASYNGLAHWVYMNNGVVYSWGRQFTSIQQAGDECGCTGVACIVELV
;
A
#
# COMPACT_ATOMS: atom_id res chain seq x y z
N MET A 1 4.80 1.29 -17.29
CA MET A 1 4.79 2.68 -16.76
C MET A 1 6.03 3.52 -17.18
N PRO A 2 5.91 4.80 -17.59
CA PRO A 2 7.04 5.72 -17.75
C PRO A 2 7.78 5.94 -16.42
N LYS A 3 9.12 5.97 -16.47
CA LYS A 3 10.02 6.02 -15.30
C LYS A 3 9.66 7.12 -14.29
N GLU A 4 9.25 8.29 -14.78
CA GLU A 4 8.89 9.46 -13.96
C GLU A 4 7.67 9.23 -13.05
N GLN A 5 6.75 8.35 -13.44
CA GLN A 5 5.50 8.09 -12.71
C GLN A 5 5.69 7.00 -11.65
N ILE A 6 6.51 5.99 -11.95
CA ILE A 6 6.99 5.04 -10.94
C ILE A 6 7.68 5.85 -9.83
N ASN A 7 8.57 6.75 -10.22
CA ASN A 7 9.34 7.58 -9.30
C ASN A 7 8.46 8.44 -8.36
N ALA A 8 7.36 9.03 -8.85
CA ALA A 8 6.49 9.87 -8.03
C ALA A 8 5.72 9.07 -6.96
N MET A 9 5.07 7.97 -7.36
CA MET A 9 4.34 7.07 -6.46
C MET A 9 5.29 6.38 -5.46
N GLY A 10 6.46 5.98 -5.93
CA GLY A 10 7.52 5.45 -5.08
C GLY A 10 8.09 6.42 -4.06
N THR A 11 8.32 7.67 -4.49
CA THR A 11 8.77 8.75 -3.61
C THR A 11 7.74 9.02 -2.53
N LEU A 12 6.45 9.01 -2.87
CA LEU A 12 5.37 9.14 -1.90
C LEU A 12 5.40 7.99 -0.89
N ASN A 13 5.51 6.74 -1.36
CA ASN A 13 5.59 5.59 -0.47
C ASN A 13 6.81 5.65 0.46
N ASN A 14 7.97 6.04 -0.06
CA ASN A 14 9.19 6.21 0.75
C ASN A 14 9.02 7.30 1.83
N ARG A 15 8.22 8.32 1.56
CA ARG A 15 8.00 9.44 2.48
C ARG A 15 6.89 9.20 3.50
N TRP A 16 5.86 8.46 3.10
CA TRP A 16 4.63 8.34 3.86
C TRP A 16 4.40 6.93 4.38
N GLY A 17 5.01 5.86 3.88
CA GLY A 17 4.77 4.51 4.39
C GLY A 17 3.32 4.06 4.18
N VAL A 18 2.86 4.07 2.93
CA VAL A 18 1.50 3.71 2.50
C VAL A 18 1.55 2.58 1.46
N CYS A 19 2.45 1.62 1.66
CA CYS A 19 2.87 0.65 0.66
C CYS A 19 1.74 -0.24 0.14
N GLY A 20 0.73 -0.54 0.97
CA GLY A 20 -0.45 -1.30 0.54
C GLY A 20 -1.29 -0.55 -0.49
N PHE A 21 -1.51 0.75 -0.30
CA PHE A 21 -2.16 1.60 -1.30
C PHE A 21 -1.28 1.76 -2.53
N ASN A 22 0.01 2.04 -2.34
CA ASN A 22 0.92 2.27 -3.46
C ASN A 22 1.06 1.05 -4.38
N SER A 23 1.14 -0.15 -3.81
CA SER A 23 1.19 -1.40 -4.58
C SER A 23 -0.11 -1.66 -5.33
N SER A 24 -1.24 -1.36 -4.70
CA SER A 24 -2.56 -1.46 -5.34
C SER A 24 -2.75 -0.45 -6.47
N LEU A 25 -2.19 0.76 -6.32
CA LEU A 25 -2.17 1.79 -7.35
C LEU A 25 -1.28 1.42 -8.53
N TYR A 26 -0.14 0.73 -8.31
CA TYR A 26 0.66 0.18 -9.40
C TYR A 26 -0.12 -0.86 -10.21
N ALA A 27 -0.83 -1.76 -9.54
CA ALA A 27 -1.71 -2.72 -10.21
C ALA A 27 -2.78 -1.99 -11.04
N LEU A 28 -3.53 -1.08 -10.42
CA LEU A 28 -4.54 -0.29 -11.10
C LEU A 28 -4.00 0.49 -12.30
N TYR A 29 -2.80 1.06 -12.20
CA TYR A 29 -2.15 1.79 -13.29
C TYR A 29 -1.98 0.90 -14.53
N GLU A 30 -1.56 -0.35 -14.37
CA GLU A 30 -1.35 -1.27 -15.48
C GLU A 30 -2.69 -1.71 -16.12
N HIS A 31 -3.77 -1.83 -15.33
CA HIS A 31 -5.06 -2.34 -15.83
C HIS A 31 -6.10 -1.31 -16.26
N ASN A 32 -5.97 -0.04 -15.84
CA ASN A 32 -7.02 0.95 -16.07
C ASN A 32 -6.47 2.22 -16.74
N PRO A 33 -6.54 2.35 -18.09
CA PRO A 33 -6.05 3.51 -18.82
C PRO A 33 -6.64 4.85 -18.38
N ARG A 34 -7.89 4.84 -17.88
CA ARG A 34 -8.57 6.06 -17.39
C ARG A 34 -8.01 6.49 -16.04
N LYS A 35 -7.91 5.57 -15.08
CA LYS A 35 -7.29 5.86 -13.77
C LYS A 35 -5.78 6.10 -13.89
N ARG A 36 -5.12 5.50 -14.89
CA ARG A 36 -3.76 5.84 -15.30
C ARG A 36 -3.66 7.34 -15.60
N ALA A 37 -4.45 7.85 -16.54
CA ALA A 37 -4.45 9.29 -16.88
C ALA A 37 -4.64 10.18 -15.64
N ASP A 38 -5.52 9.79 -14.73
CA ASP A 38 -5.75 10.48 -13.46
C ASP A 38 -4.53 10.50 -12.52
N LEU A 39 -3.85 9.36 -12.38
CA LEU A 39 -2.63 9.24 -11.56
C LEU A 39 -1.42 9.94 -12.20
N THR A 40 -1.40 10.08 -13.53
CA THR A 40 -0.29 10.69 -14.28
C THR A 40 -0.25 12.23 -14.27
N SER A 41 -1.31 12.91 -13.80
CA SER A 41 -1.27 14.36 -13.65
C SER A 41 -0.34 14.74 -12.47
N ALA A 42 0.97 14.84 -12.75
CA ALA A 42 2.05 14.95 -11.76
C ALA A 42 1.87 16.08 -10.72
N ALA A 43 1.09 17.12 -11.05
CA ALA A 43 0.87 18.27 -10.17
C ALA A 43 0.11 17.96 -8.86
N LYS A 44 -0.43 16.74 -8.65
CA LYS A 44 -1.33 16.44 -7.52
C LYS A 44 -1.24 15.01 -6.94
N VAL A 45 -0.22 14.21 -7.24
CA VAL A 45 -0.15 12.79 -6.78
C VAL A 45 -0.32 12.67 -5.25
N ASP A 46 0.42 13.45 -4.47
CA ASP A 46 0.36 13.42 -3.00
C ASP A 46 -1.06 13.71 -2.47
N THR A 47 -1.71 14.73 -3.03
CA THR A 47 -3.06 15.14 -2.64
C THR A 47 -4.11 14.13 -3.07
N ARG A 48 -3.96 13.54 -4.26
CA ARG A 48 -4.87 12.49 -4.75
C ARG A 48 -4.79 11.25 -3.89
N VAL A 49 -3.58 10.79 -3.56
CA VAL A 49 -3.41 9.62 -2.69
C VAL A 49 -3.97 9.88 -1.29
N ALA A 50 -3.70 11.06 -0.69
CA ALA A 50 -4.31 11.42 0.59
C ALA A 50 -5.85 11.41 0.52
N ALA A 51 -6.43 12.00 -0.53
CA ALA A 51 -7.87 12.02 -0.75
C ALA A 51 -8.45 10.61 -0.94
N GLU A 52 -7.74 9.73 -1.65
CA GLU A 52 -8.21 8.37 -1.90
C GLU A 52 -8.15 7.50 -0.64
N ILE A 53 -7.06 7.59 0.14
CA ILE A 53 -6.97 6.92 1.45
C ILE A 53 -8.10 7.41 2.35
N LYS A 54 -8.31 8.73 2.46
CA LYS A 54 -9.41 9.30 3.25
C LYS A 54 -10.77 8.77 2.79
N THR A 55 -10.99 8.71 1.47
CA THR A 55 -12.26 8.24 0.89
C THR A 55 -12.50 6.78 1.25
N PHE A 56 -11.50 5.91 1.08
CA PHE A 56 -11.59 4.50 1.46
C PHE A 56 -11.94 4.32 2.95
N LEU A 57 -11.24 5.03 3.84
CA LEU A 57 -11.51 4.96 5.28
C LEU A 57 -12.92 5.46 5.62
N LYS A 58 -13.37 6.53 4.96
CA LYS A 58 -14.73 7.08 5.13
C LYS A 58 -15.82 6.14 4.63
N MET A 59 -15.58 5.41 3.52
CA MET A 59 -16.49 4.37 3.05
C MET A 59 -16.63 3.26 4.09
N LEU A 60 -15.51 2.76 4.63
CA LEU A 60 -15.54 1.74 5.69
C LEU A 60 -16.29 2.23 6.94
N GLN A 61 -16.13 3.50 7.32
CA GLN A 61 -16.89 4.11 8.43
C GLN A 61 -18.40 4.13 8.12
N ALA A 62 -18.79 4.58 6.93
CA ALA A 62 -20.19 4.69 6.52
C ALA A 62 -20.88 3.32 6.41
N GLU A 63 -20.15 2.28 6.00
CA GLU A 63 -20.64 0.90 5.89
C GLU A 63 -20.68 0.16 7.23
N GLY A 64 -20.21 0.77 8.32
CA GLY A 64 -20.16 0.11 9.64
C GLY A 64 -19.11 -1.00 9.75
N ASN A 65 -18.05 -0.98 8.91
CA ASN A 65 -16.96 -1.96 8.90
C ASN A 65 -15.99 -1.80 10.09
N ALA A 66 -16.52 -1.77 11.31
CA ALA A 66 -15.80 -1.50 12.55
C ALA A 66 -14.62 -2.47 12.78
N LYS A 67 -14.80 -3.75 12.44
CA LYS A 67 -13.73 -4.75 12.57
C LYS A 67 -12.54 -4.42 11.67
N LEU A 68 -12.77 -4.14 10.38
CA LEU A 68 -11.69 -3.85 9.44
C LEU A 68 -10.96 -2.54 9.79
N LEU A 69 -11.70 -1.53 10.25
CA LEU A 69 -11.13 -0.29 10.78
C LEU A 69 -10.24 -0.57 11.99
N SER A 70 -10.70 -1.39 12.94
CA SER A 70 -9.91 -1.80 14.10
C SER A 70 -8.65 -2.57 13.71
N ASP A 71 -8.73 -3.47 12.73
CA ASP A 71 -7.60 -4.24 12.23
C ASP A 71 -6.54 -3.32 11.57
N ILE A 72 -6.95 -2.28 10.84
CA ILE A 72 -6.04 -1.26 10.25
C ILE A 72 -5.32 -0.48 11.35
N GLU A 73 -6.03 -0.06 12.41
CA GLU A 73 -5.43 0.63 13.54
C GLU A 73 -4.44 -0.27 14.29
N ALA A 74 -4.85 -1.51 14.61
CA ALA A 74 -4.01 -2.48 15.30
C ALA A 74 -2.73 -2.78 14.52
N PHE A 75 -2.85 -2.97 13.20
CA PHE A 75 -1.68 -3.23 12.37
C PHE A 75 -0.74 -2.03 12.31
N THR A 76 -1.26 -0.82 12.11
CA THR A 76 -0.44 0.40 12.10
C THR A 76 0.26 0.62 13.45
N ARG A 77 -0.42 0.35 14.57
CA ARG A 77 0.18 0.44 15.92
C ARG A 77 1.28 -0.60 16.16
N SER A 78 1.23 -1.75 15.50
CA SER A 78 2.22 -2.82 15.70
C SER A 78 3.65 -2.44 15.26
N PHE A 79 3.80 -1.40 14.43
CA PHE A 79 5.11 -0.83 14.09
C PHE A 79 5.74 -0.02 15.25
N GLY A 80 5.02 0.17 16.36
CA GLY A 80 5.54 0.76 17.60
C GLY A 80 5.86 2.26 17.49
N GLY A 81 6.70 2.76 18.40
CA GLY A 81 7.19 4.14 18.40
C GLY A 81 6.08 5.19 18.24
N LYS A 82 6.22 6.08 17.25
CA LYS A 82 5.25 7.15 16.96
C LYS A 82 3.88 6.66 16.50
N TRP A 83 3.76 5.39 16.10
CA TRP A 83 2.51 4.80 15.65
C TRP A 83 1.72 4.13 16.76
N ALA A 84 2.27 3.97 17.97
CA ALA A 84 1.61 3.32 19.09
C ALA A 84 0.25 3.96 19.46
N GLY A 85 0.11 5.27 19.27
CA GLY A 85 -1.14 6.03 19.49
C GLY A 85 -1.98 6.26 18.23
N PHE A 86 -1.71 5.57 17.12
CA PHE A 86 -2.40 5.80 15.85
C PHE A 86 -3.92 5.56 15.98
N THR A 87 -4.74 6.43 15.39
CA THR A 87 -6.18 6.21 15.18
C THR A 87 -6.57 6.65 13.77
N ILE A 88 -7.58 6.01 13.18
CA ILE A 88 -8.12 6.40 11.88
C ILE A 88 -8.75 7.80 11.96
N ALA A 89 -9.43 8.12 13.06
CA ALA A 89 -10.00 9.45 13.27
C ALA A 89 -8.90 10.54 13.27
N GLY A 90 -7.83 10.34 14.05
CA GLY A 90 -6.70 11.27 14.09
C GLY A 90 -5.95 11.35 12.75
N TYR A 91 -5.86 10.23 12.03
CA TYR A 91 -5.29 10.19 10.69
C TYR A 91 -6.08 11.04 9.68
N ILE A 92 -7.41 10.88 9.64
CA ILE A 92 -8.29 11.67 8.77
C ILE A 92 -8.19 13.16 9.10
N GLN A 93 -8.17 13.52 10.39
CA GLN A 93 -8.01 14.92 10.81
C GLN A 93 -6.69 15.53 10.31
N LYS A 94 -5.60 14.76 10.29
CA LYS A 94 -4.32 15.25 9.73
C LYS A 94 -4.40 15.51 8.22
N ILE A 95 -5.09 14.64 7.48
CA ILE A 95 -5.34 14.86 6.04
C ILE A 95 -6.17 16.14 5.84
N ASP A 96 -7.22 16.34 6.63
CA ASP A 96 -8.10 17.51 6.55
C ASP A 96 -7.36 18.80 6.89
N ALA A 97 -6.58 18.79 7.96
CA ALA A 97 -5.75 19.92 8.36
C ALA A 97 -4.70 20.27 7.30
N GLU A 98 -4.13 19.27 6.60
CA GLU A 98 -3.19 19.53 5.51
C GLU A 98 -3.89 20.09 4.27
N ALA A 99 -5.05 19.55 3.91
CA ALA A 99 -5.85 20.02 2.79
C ALA A 99 -6.36 21.47 2.99
N ALA A 100 -6.56 21.89 4.24
CA ALA A 100 -6.97 23.25 4.59
C ALA A 100 -5.84 24.30 4.55
N LYS A 101 -4.56 23.89 4.47
CA LYS A 101 -3.44 24.83 4.34
C LYS A 101 -3.44 25.48 2.96
N GLU A 102 -2.99 26.73 2.88
CA GLU A 102 -3.04 27.58 1.68
C GLU A 102 -2.67 26.82 0.39
N GLY A 103 -3.61 26.84 -0.57
CA GLY A 103 -3.48 26.20 -1.87
C GLY A 103 -3.83 24.70 -1.91
N GLY A 104 -4.15 24.05 -0.79
CA GLY A 104 -4.57 22.64 -0.72
C GLY A 104 -3.51 21.65 -1.22
N LYS A 105 -2.25 22.08 -1.31
CA LYS A 105 -1.14 21.28 -1.82
C LYS A 105 -0.43 20.61 -0.65
N PHE A 106 -0.48 19.29 -0.63
CA PHE A 106 0.42 18.50 0.20
C PHE A 106 1.86 18.84 -0.23
N LYS A 107 2.67 19.38 0.68
CA LYS A 107 4.08 19.65 0.36
C LYS A 107 4.79 18.32 0.17
N ALA A 108 5.59 18.22 -0.89
CA ALA A 108 6.44 17.06 -1.24
C ALA A 108 7.60 16.90 -0.23
N LYS A 109 7.28 16.69 1.05
CA LYS A 109 8.20 16.50 2.17
C LYS A 109 7.99 15.11 2.78
N MET A 110 8.97 14.65 3.57
CA MET A 110 8.78 13.50 4.45
C MET A 110 7.57 13.77 5.36
N ARG A 111 6.55 12.91 5.30
CA ARG A 111 5.35 12.98 6.14
C ARG A 111 5.08 11.64 6.80
N PRO A 112 5.99 11.20 7.70
CA PRO A 112 5.78 9.97 8.45
C PRO A 112 4.54 10.04 9.38
N ASP A 113 4.00 11.23 9.62
CA ASP A 113 2.75 11.47 10.32
C ASP A 113 1.50 11.10 9.48
N LEU A 114 1.68 10.94 8.17
CA LEU A 114 0.69 10.46 7.20
C LEU A 114 0.88 8.98 6.83
N SER A 115 1.62 8.23 7.65
CA SER A 115 1.75 6.77 7.52
C SER A 115 0.53 6.00 7.99
N LEU A 116 0.19 4.97 7.22
CA LEU A 116 -0.90 4.04 7.50
C LEU A 116 -0.57 2.69 6.86
N ALA A 117 -0.59 1.62 7.66
CA ALA A 117 -0.33 0.27 7.21
C ALA A 117 -1.64 -0.49 6.99
N LEU A 118 -1.77 -1.15 5.83
CA LEU A 118 -2.94 -1.99 5.54
C LEU A 118 -2.63 -3.46 5.83
N PRO A 119 -3.41 -4.14 6.71
CA PRO A 119 -3.34 -5.60 6.82
C PRO A 119 -3.87 -6.25 5.53
N PRO A 120 -3.62 -7.56 5.30
CA PRO A 120 -3.96 -8.23 4.04
C PRO A 120 -5.42 -8.06 3.61
N HIS A 121 -6.37 -8.24 4.54
CA HIS A 121 -7.79 -8.07 4.26
C HIS A 121 -8.18 -6.61 3.93
N ALA A 122 -7.44 -5.62 4.42
CA ALA A 122 -7.70 -4.23 4.07
C ALA A 122 -7.16 -3.88 2.69
N VAL A 123 -6.05 -4.48 2.25
CA VAL A 123 -5.58 -4.40 0.85
C VAL A 123 -6.65 -4.98 -0.08
N VAL A 124 -7.16 -6.18 0.23
CA VAL A 124 -8.26 -6.80 -0.54
C VAL A 124 -9.48 -5.89 -0.61
N ALA A 125 -9.95 -5.37 0.53
CA ALA A 125 -11.12 -4.49 0.55
C ALA A 125 -10.91 -3.22 -0.30
N TYR A 126 -9.71 -2.63 -0.27
CA TYR A 126 -9.38 -1.49 -1.12
C TYR A 126 -9.35 -1.88 -2.61
N LEU A 127 -8.77 -3.03 -2.96
CA LEU A 127 -8.75 -3.52 -4.33
C LEU A 127 -10.15 -3.73 -4.91
N GLN A 128 -11.01 -4.39 -4.15
CA GLN A 128 -12.39 -4.70 -4.55
C GLN A 128 -13.25 -3.44 -4.68
N LYS A 129 -13.14 -2.51 -3.73
CA LYS A 129 -14.03 -1.34 -3.64
C LYS A 129 -13.55 -0.14 -4.46
N VAL A 130 -12.24 0.05 -4.59
CA VAL A 130 -11.66 1.30 -5.11
C VAL A 130 -10.78 1.07 -6.35
N ALA A 131 -9.99 -0.01 -6.36
CA ALA A 131 -9.05 -0.30 -7.44
C ALA A 131 -9.66 -1.14 -8.58
N GLY A 132 -10.89 -1.63 -8.44
CA GLY A 132 -11.62 -2.29 -9.53
C GLY A 132 -11.24 -3.76 -9.76
N PHE A 133 -10.74 -4.45 -8.74
CA PHE A 133 -10.47 -5.90 -8.76
C PHE A 133 -11.48 -6.62 -7.85
N PRO A 134 -12.73 -6.82 -8.29
CA PRO A 134 -13.81 -7.31 -7.44
C PRO A 134 -13.58 -8.72 -6.91
N GLY A 135 -12.77 -9.53 -7.59
CA GLY A 135 -12.43 -10.88 -7.17
C GLY A 135 -11.20 -10.96 -6.27
N ALA A 136 -10.48 -9.85 -6.05
CA ALA A 136 -9.23 -9.85 -5.29
C ALA A 136 -9.38 -10.57 -3.94
N LYS A 137 -8.38 -11.37 -3.57
CA LYS A 137 -8.43 -12.23 -2.38
C LYS A 137 -7.04 -12.49 -1.82
N VAL A 138 -6.97 -12.70 -0.50
CA VAL A 138 -5.73 -13.15 0.13
C VAL A 138 -5.50 -14.61 -0.25
N VAL A 139 -4.34 -14.90 -0.82
CA VAL A 139 -3.82 -16.24 -1.01
C VAL A 139 -2.58 -16.35 -0.16
N THR A 140 -2.61 -17.20 0.86
CA THR A 140 -1.43 -17.46 1.68
C THR A 140 -0.68 -18.64 1.11
N ASP A 141 0.59 -18.43 0.75
CA ASP A 141 1.57 -19.51 0.67
C ASP A 141 1.98 -19.89 2.12
N PRO A 142 2.04 -21.17 2.53
CA PRO A 142 2.27 -21.54 3.93
C PRO A 142 3.64 -21.11 4.46
N VAL A 143 3.66 -20.88 5.77
CA VAL A 143 4.87 -20.63 6.58
C VAL A 143 5.93 -21.70 6.30
N GLY A 144 7.04 -21.31 5.65
CA GLY A 144 8.20 -22.19 5.40
C GLY A 144 8.51 -22.47 3.93
N GLY A 145 7.71 -22.00 2.97
CA GLY A 145 8.02 -22.10 1.54
C GLY A 145 9.17 -21.16 1.13
N ASN A 146 10.09 -21.66 0.28
CA ASN A 146 10.97 -20.80 -0.49
C ASN A 146 10.14 -19.70 -1.17
N LEU A 147 10.65 -18.47 -1.23
CA LEU A 147 10.12 -17.39 -2.06
C LEU A 147 9.57 -17.98 -3.35
N LEU A 148 8.28 -17.76 -3.66
CA LEU A 148 7.68 -18.19 -4.93
C LEU A 148 8.59 -17.76 -6.08
N THR A 149 9.42 -18.67 -6.56
CA THR A 149 10.22 -18.51 -7.77
C THR A 149 9.36 -18.75 -9.00
N SER A 150 8.15 -19.31 -8.83
CA SER A 150 7.20 -19.60 -9.90
C SER A 150 5.76 -19.34 -9.46
N SER A 151 5.41 -18.11 -9.14
CA SER A 151 4.02 -17.71 -9.37
C SER A 151 3.81 -17.70 -10.89
N THR A 152 3.00 -18.62 -11.41
CA THR A 152 2.46 -18.55 -12.77
C THR A 152 1.39 -17.46 -12.91
N ALA A 153 0.96 -16.86 -11.80
CA ALA A 153 0.12 -15.67 -11.85
C ALA A 153 0.96 -14.50 -12.32
N ASN A 154 0.58 -13.97 -13.47
CA ASN A 154 1.25 -12.84 -14.10
C ASN A 154 1.24 -11.62 -13.18
N GLU A 155 0.24 -11.45 -12.30
CA GLU A 155 0.05 -10.21 -11.52
C GLU A 155 -0.43 -10.47 -10.08
N GLN A 156 0.30 -9.93 -9.10
CA GLN A 156 0.02 -10.14 -7.67
C GLN A 156 0.46 -8.95 -6.81
N ILE A 157 -0.16 -8.77 -5.65
CA ILE A 157 0.37 -7.92 -4.57
C ILE A 157 0.95 -8.82 -3.49
N ILE A 158 2.23 -8.63 -3.17
CA ILE A 158 2.99 -9.50 -2.28
C ILE A 158 3.37 -8.73 -1.03
N GLY A 159 3.06 -9.31 0.13
CA GLY A 159 3.51 -8.83 1.42
C GLY A 159 4.89 -9.43 1.74
N ILE A 160 5.89 -8.58 1.96
CA ILE A 160 7.25 -8.98 2.34
C ILE A 160 7.37 -8.98 3.86
N ARG A 161 8.03 -10.02 4.39
CA ARG A 161 8.19 -10.24 5.83
C ARG A 161 9.45 -9.55 6.38
N ASP A 162 9.34 -8.85 7.52
CA ASP A 162 10.47 -8.49 8.38
C ASP A 162 10.49 -9.45 9.58
N PRO A 163 11.59 -10.18 9.82
CA PRO A 163 11.70 -11.10 10.96
C PRO A 163 11.58 -10.41 12.33
N LYS A 164 11.76 -9.09 12.41
CA LYS A 164 11.61 -8.29 13.64
C LYS A 164 10.15 -7.99 13.96
N MET A 165 9.25 -8.14 12.98
CA MET A 165 7.81 -7.94 13.17
C MET A 165 7.16 -9.24 13.66
N ALA A 166 6.77 -9.29 14.93
CA ALA A 166 6.13 -10.47 15.50
C ALA A 166 4.66 -10.65 15.08
N SER A 167 3.99 -9.55 14.70
CA SER A 167 2.57 -9.56 14.34
C SER A 167 2.38 -9.76 12.83
N TYR A 168 1.18 -10.22 12.43
CA TYR A 168 0.78 -10.34 11.02
C TYR A 168 1.75 -11.16 10.14
N ASN A 169 2.27 -12.27 10.66
CA ASN A 169 3.25 -13.13 9.97
C ASN A 169 4.53 -12.39 9.52
N GLY A 170 4.85 -11.33 10.27
CA GLY A 170 5.96 -10.41 10.00
C GLY A 170 5.76 -9.50 8.82
N LEU A 171 4.55 -9.32 8.31
CA LEU A 171 4.27 -8.37 7.23
C LEU A 171 4.79 -6.97 7.58
N ALA A 172 5.70 -6.46 6.76
CA ALA A 172 6.32 -5.15 6.95
C ALA A 172 6.19 -4.24 5.74
N HIS A 173 6.09 -4.81 4.53
CA HIS A 173 6.04 -4.04 3.29
C HIS A 173 5.19 -4.73 2.24
N TRP A 174 4.59 -3.95 1.34
CA TRP A 174 3.81 -4.45 0.21
C TRP A 174 4.50 -4.07 -1.10
N VAL A 175 4.50 -5.00 -2.05
CA VAL A 175 4.99 -4.78 -3.41
C VAL A 175 3.99 -5.28 -4.43
N TYR A 176 4.03 -4.73 -5.64
CA TYR A 176 3.29 -5.26 -6.78
C TYR A 176 4.24 -6.05 -7.68
N MET A 177 3.83 -7.21 -8.16
CA MET A 177 4.57 -8.02 -9.11
C MET A 177 3.76 -8.16 -10.39
N ASN A 178 4.40 -7.93 -11.54
CA ASN A 178 3.83 -8.16 -12.86
C ASN A 178 4.87 -8.82 -13.77
N ASN A 179 4.56 -9.99 -14.33
CA ASN A 179 5.41 -10.75 -15.26
C ASN A 179 6.86 -10.91 -14.74
N GLY A 180 7.00 -11.26 -13.46
CA GLY A 180 8.30 -11.43 -12.79
C GLY A 180 9.03 -10.12 -12.43
N VAL A 181 8.50 -8.96 -12.84
CA VAL A 181 9.04 -7.65 -12.45
C VAL A 181 8.33 -7.17 -11.19
N VAL A 182 9.11 -6.79 -10.18
CA VAL A 182 8.60 -6.30 -8.90
C VAL A 182 8.68 -4.77 -8.86
N TYR A 183 7.58 -4.12 -8.52
CA TYR A 183 7.43 -2.67 -8.46
C TYR A 183 7.33 -2.23 -7.00
N SER A 184 8.34 -1.47 -6.54
CA SER A 184 8.40 -0.97 -5.17
C SER A 184 9.28 0.28 -5.08
N TRP A 185 8.97 1.17 -4.14
CA TRP A 185 9.68 2.45 -3.90
C TRP A 185 10.02 3.28 -5.14
N GLY A 186 9.27 3.12 -6.21
CA GLY A 186 9.42 3.92 -7.42
C GLY A 186 10.39 3.37 -8.43
N ARG A 187 10.83 2.14 -8.23
CA ARG A 187 11.72 1.42 -9.13
C ARG A 187 11.23 0.00 -9.34
N GLN A 188 11.91 -0.66 -10.26
CA GLN A 188 11.70 -2.06 -10.59
C GLN A 188 12.82 -2.89 -9.98
N PHE A 189 12.46 -4.11 -9.59
CA PHE A 189 13.36 -5.15 -9.11
C PHE A 189 13.13 -6.41 -9.93
N THR A 190 14.17 -7.23 -10.05
CA THR A 190 14.11 -8.50 -10.79
C THR A 190 13.63 -9.66 -9.92
N SER A 191 13.48 -9.45 -8.62
CA SER A 191 12.95 -10.47 -7.69
C SER A 191 12.40 -9.85 -6.41
N ILE A 192 11.58 -10.62 -5.69
CA ILE A 192 11.09 -10.26 -4.35
C ILE A 192 12.24 -10.20 -3.35
N GLN A 193 13.27 -11.05 -3.49
CA GLN A 193 14.46 -10.99 -2.63
C GLN A 193 15.16 -9.64 -2.76
N GLN A 194 15.42 -9.19 -4.00
CA GLN A 194 16.07 -7.91 -4.24
C GLN A 194 15.25 -6.74 -3.69
N ALA A 195 13.92 -6.82 -3.79
CA ALA A 195 13.04 -5.83 -3.15
C ALA A 195 13.09 -5.94 -1.61
N GLY A 196 13.18 -7.14 -1.04
CA GLY A 196 13.27 -7.35 0.41
C GLY A 196 14.56 -6.82 1.03
N ASP A 197 15.71 -7.01 0.34
CA ASP A 197 17.04 -6.58 0.81
C ASP A 197 17.08 -5.07 1.11
N GLU A 198 16.34 -4.27 0.34
CA GLU A 198 16.26 -2.80 0.50
C GLU A 198 15.54 -2.36 1.78
N CYS A 199 14.70 -3.22 2.37
CA CYS A 199 14.07 -2.96 3.68
C CYS A 199 14.59 -3.86 4.79
N GLY A 200 15.61 -4.68 4.54
CA GLY A 200 16.07 -5.69 5.49
C GLY A 200 15.01 -6.77 5.76
N CYS A 201 14.09 -6.96 4.82
CA CYS A 201 12.98 -7.89 4.90
C CYS A 201 13.36 -9.23 4.23
N THR A 202 12.91 -10.35 4.79
CA THR A 202 13.20 -11.69 4.27
C THR A 202 11.92 -12.51 4.09
N GLY A 203 11.71 -12.98 2.86
CA GLY A 203 10.61 -13.89 2.52
C GLY A 203 9.24 -13.22 2.34
N VAL A 204 8.23 -14.06 2.14
CA VAL A 204 6.85 -13.66 1.85
C VAL A 204 5.98 -13.85 3.11
N ALA A 205 5.29 -12.79 3.50
CA ALA A 205 4.32 -12.82 4.60
C ALA A 205 2.93 -13.29 4.11
N CYS A 206 2.52 -12.87 2.92
CA CYS A 206 1.25 -13.20 2.29
C CYS A 206 1.20 -12.73 0.83
N ILE A 207 0.20 -13.18 0.08
CA ILE A 207 -0.05 -12.77 -1.30
C ILE A 207 -1.51 -12.36 -1.42
N VAL A 208 -1.76 -11.39 -2.28
CA VAL A 208 -3.09 -10.99 -2.72
C VAL A 208 -3.15 -11.17 -4.22
N GLU A 209 -4.02 -12.07 -4.66
CA GLU A 209 -4.30 -12.26 -6.08
C GLU A 209 -5.23 -11.17 -6.58
N LEU A 210 -4.97 -10.70 -7.79
CA LEU A 210 -5.81 -9.76 -8.52
C LEU A 210 -6.71 -10.58 -9.45
N VAL A 211 -8.01 -10.65 -9.15
CA VAL A 211 -9.03 -11.28 -10.03
C VAL A 211 -10.28 -10.41 -10.12
#